data_AF-A0A1M4WUC3-F1
#
_entry.id   AF-A0A1M4WUC3-F1
#
_cell.length_a   1.000
_cell.length_b   1.000
_cell.length_c   1.000
_cell.angle_alpha   90.00
_cell.angle_beta   90.00
_cell.angle_gamma   90.00
#
_symmetry.space_group_name_H-M   'P 1'
#
loop_
_entity.id
_entity.type
_entity.pdbx_description
1 polymer ?
#
loop_
_entity_poly.entity_id
_entity_poly.type
_entity_poly.pdbx_seq_one_letter_code
_entity_poly.pdbx_strand_id
1 'polypeptide(L)'
;MRSPARSIRERGKWLSAYDIQKYTDGASRELGLHSQTVQRVSVEYVTRRRQFKRTRLNWRKSTGSQRSLGWIPINTGAASWKNGRVYHNGHYFGMWDSYGLGQYKFKTASFNEDARGRWYFNVAVEIETKPTEATASVGIDLGLKDCATTSTGQKLHGRWYRELEPQLA
;
A
#
# COMPACT_ATOMS: atom_id res chain seq x y z
N MET A 1 -25.82 7.79 -10.88
CA MET A 1 -24.34 7.91 -11.05
C MET A 1 -23.94 7.60 -12.49
N ARG A 2 -23.19 8.46 -13.19
CA ARG A 2 -22.64 8.13 -14.53
C ARG A 2 -21.28 7.44 -14.35
N SER A 3 -21.15 6.20 -14.82
CA SER A 3 -19.91 5.44 -14.66
C SER A 3 -18.80 5.92 -15.62
N PRO A 4 -17.51 5.80 -15.28
CA PRO A 4 -16.41 6.15 -16.17
C PRO A 4 -16.47 5.46 -17.54
N ALA A 5 -16.93 4.20 -17.59
CA ALA A 5 -17.10 3.45 -18.84
C ALA A 5 -18.15 4.07 -19.75
N ARG A 6 -19.25 4.58 -19.19
CA ARG A 6 -20.31 5.26 -19.92
C ARG A 6 -19.82 6.58 -20.53
N SER A 7 -19.02 7.36 -19.79
CA SER A 7 -18.41 8.61 -20.29
C SER A 7 -17.51 8.38 -21.50
N ILE A 8 -16.75 7.28 -21.51
CA ILE A 8 -15.90 6.91 -22.65
C ILE A 8 -16.78 6.54 -23.86
N ARG A 9 -17.78 5.68 -23.66
CA ARG A 9 -18.66 5.21 -24.74
C ARG A 9 -19.50 6.33 -25.38
N GLU A 10 -20.06 7.22 -24.57
CA GLU A 10 -21.02 8.23 -25.04
C GLU A 10 -20.36 9.55 -25.46
N ARG A 11 -19.17 9.86 -24.96
CA ARG A 11 -18.54 11.18 -25.16
C ARG A 11 -17.08 11.12 -25.58
N GLY A 12 -16.51 9.93 -25.73
CA GLY A 12 -15.07 9.74 -25.95
C GLY A 12 -14.21 10.27 -24.79
N LYS A 13 -14.81 10.62 -23.62
CA LYS A 13 -14.12 11.33 -22.55
C LYS A 13 -13.59 10.36 -21.49
N TRP A 14 -12.27 10.36 -21.35
CA TRP A 14 -11.54 9.66 -20.30
C TRP A 14 -11.48 10.49 -19.03
N LEU A 15 -12.37 10.20 -18.09
CA LEU A 15 -12.42 10.91 -16.80
C LEU A 15 -11.08 10.78 -16.05
N SER A 16 -10.58 11.92 -15.54
CA SER A 16 -9.47 12.00 -14.60
C SER A 16 -9.91 11.66 -13.17
N ALA A 17 -8.96 11.57 -12.24
CA ALA A 17 -9.30 11.37 -10.83
C ALA A 17 -10.15 12.53 -10.29
N TYR A 18 -9.82 13.77 -10.68
CA TYR A 18 -10.59 14.97 -10.32
C TYR A 18 -12.01 14.97 -10.89
N ASP A 19 -12.20 14.49 -12.12
CA ASP A 19 -13.55 14.34 -12.68
C ASP A 19 -14.37 13.32 -11.88
N ILE A 20 -13.77 12.18 -11.49
CA ILE A 20 -14.44 11.13 -10.70
C ILE A 20 -14.78 11.62 -9.30
N GLN A 21 -13.90 12.41 -8.66
CA GLN A 21 -14.13 12.97 -7.33
C GLN A 21 -15.45 13.74 -7.27
N LYS A 22 -15.78 14.55 -8.28
CA LYS A 22 -17.06 15.28 -8.36
C LYS A 22 -18.29 14.37 -8.32
N TYR A 23 -18.18 13.14 -8.81
CA TYR A 23 -19.27 12.16 -8.78
C TYR A 23 -19.32 11.32 -7.50
N THR A 24 -18.28 11.37 -6.68
CA THR A 24 -18.15 10.61 -5.43
C THR A 24 -18.19 11.50 -4.20
N ASP A 25 -18.48 12.78 -4.40
CA ASP A 25 -18.64 13.72 -3.30
C ASP A 25 -19.83 13.33 -2.42
N GLY A 26 -19.68 13.45 -1.11
CA GLY A 26 -20.64 12.97 -0.11
C GLY A 26 -20.69 11.43 0.10
N ALA A 27 -20.17 10.61 -0.82
CA ALA A 27 -20.24 9.15 -0.73
C ALA A 27 -19.50 8.57 0.49
N SER A 28 -18.56 9.32 1.07
CA SER A 28 -17.81 8.90 2.26
C SER A 28 -18.72 8.57 3.45
N ARG A 29 -19.82 9.32 3.63
CA ARG A 29 -20.77 9.11 4.73
C ARG A 29 -21.51 7.78 4.58
N GLU A 30 -21.99 7.49 3.38
CA GLU A 30 -22.71 6.25 3.06
C GLU A 30 -21.79 5.04 3.14
N LEU A 31 -20.52 5.20 2.74
CA LEU A 31 -19.52 4.12 2.76
C LEU A 31 -18.88 3.90 4.14
N GLY A 32 -19.09 4.81 5.10
CA GLY A 32 -18.39 4.78 6.39
C GLY A 32 -16.87 4.94 6.27
N LEU A 33 -16.39 5.54 5.17
CA LEU A 33 -14.97 5.73 4.87
C LEU A 33 -14.58 7.19 5.03
N HIS A 34 -13.31 7.45 5.32
CA HIS A 34 -12.78 8.80 5.27
C HIS A 34 -12.87 9.36 3.84
N SER A 35 -13.23 10.63 3.66
CA SER A 35 -13.40 11.25 2.32
C SER A 35 -12.16 11.11 1.44
N GLN A 36 -10.98 11.31 2.03
CA GLN A 36 -9.71 11.15 1.32
C GLN A 36 -9.45 9.70 0.86
N THR A 37 -10.01 8.68 1.52
CA THR A 37 -9.93 7.29 1.07
C THR A 37 -10.67 7.11 -0.25
N VAL A 38 -11.89 7.65 -0.37
CA VAL A 38 -12.68 7.63 -1.62
C VAL A 38 -11.93 8.32 -2.76
N GLN A 39 -11.30 9.46 -2.45
CA GLN A 39 -10.47 10.19 -3.40
C GLN A 39 -9.24 9.38 -3.84
N ARG A 40 -8.56 8.71 -2.91
CA ARG A 40 -7.39 7.86 -3.21
C ARG A 40 -7.75 6.63 -4.03
N VAL A 41 -8.90 6.01 -3.76
CA VAL A 41 -9.45 4.93 -4.60
C VAL A 41 -9.69 5.43 -6.03
N SER A 42 -10.20 6.67 -6.20
CA SER A 42 -10.40 7.26 -7.52
C SER A 42 -9.08 7.50 -8.27
N VAL A 43 -8.03 7.96 -7.58
CA VAL A 43 -6.69 8.10 -8.15
C VAL A 43 -6.15 6.74 -8.59
N GLU A 44 -6.21 5.74 -7.72
CA GLU A 44 -5.74 4.39 -8.02
C GLU A 44 -6.48 3.79 -9.22
N TYR A 45 -7.80 3.92 -9.27
CA TYR A 45 -8.61 3.46 -10.39
C TYR A 45 -8.12 4.05 -11.72
N VAL A 46 -7.91 5.37 -11.77
CA VAL A 46 -7.45 6.05 -13.00
C VAL A 46 -6.04 5.62 -13.38
N THR A 47 -5.13 5.51 -12.42
CA THR A 47 -3.75 5.03 -12.64
C THR A 47 -3.75 3.63 -13.23
N ARG A 48 -4.47 2.67 -12.63
CA ARG A 48 -4.54 1.29 -13.13
C ARG A 48 -5.26 1.20 -14.46
N ARG A 49 -6.34 1.96 -14.65
CA ARG A 49 -7.06 1.99 -15.93
C ARG A 49 -6.12 2.40 -17.08
N ARG A 50 -5.29 3.42 -16.85
CA ARG A 50 -4.26 3.89 -17.80
C ARG A 50 -3.16 2.85 -18.00
N GLN A 51 -2.59 2.33 -16.91
CA GLN A 51 -1.54 1.30 -16.94
C GLN A 51 -1.95 0.09 -17.79
N PHE A 52 -3.17 -0.41 -17.60
CA PHE A 52 -3.67 -1.59 -18.31
C PHE A 52 -4.42 -1.27 -19.62
N LYS A 53 -4.51 0.00 -20.01
CA LYS A 53 -5.18 0.46 -21.24
C LYS A 53 -6.62 -0.08 -21.39
N ARG A 54 -7.40 -0.10 -20.31
CA ARG A 54 -8.79 -0.61 -20.29
C ARG A 54 -9.80 0.52 -20.19
N THR A 55 -11.01 0.37 -20.75
CA THR A 55 -12.11 1.33 -20.57
C THR A 55 -12.78 1.21 -19.20
N ARG A 56 -12.83 -0.02 -18.67
CA ARG A 56 -13.34 -0.37 -17.34
C ARG A 56 -12.44 -1.44 -16.74
N LEU A 57 -12.13 -1.30 -15.45
CA LEU A 57 -11.49 -2.37 -14.69
C LEU A 57 -12.56 -3.30 -14.13
N ASN A 58 -12.28 -4.60 -14.10
CA ASN A 58 -12.96 -5.50 -13.17
C ASN A 58 -12.41 -5.20 -11.78
N TRP A 59 -12.97 -4.15 -11.18
CA TRP A 59 -12.62 -3.72 -9.83
C TRP A 59 -13.00 -4.81 -8.82
N ARG A 60 -12.36 -4.77 -7.66
CA ARG A 60 -12.31 -5.80 -6.61
C ARG A 60 -13.58 -6.67 -6.50
N LYS A 61 -13.40 -8.00 -6.55
CA LYS A 61 -14.46 -8.98 -6.31
C LYS A 61 -14.72 -9.10 -4.82
N SER A 62 -15.95 -8.91 -4.36
CA SER A 62 -16.27 -8.94 -2.92
C SER A 62 -16.58 -10.33 -2.37
N THR A 63 -16.86 -11.32 -3.24
CA THR A 63 -17.33 -12.66 -2.84
C THR A 63 -16.68 -13.77 -3.67
N GLY A 64 -16.83 -15.00 -3.18
CA GLY A 64 -16.32 -16.23 -3.82
C GLY A 64 -14.85 -16.52 -3.54
N SER A 65 -14.38 -17.66 -4.05
CA SER A 65 -12.98 -18.12 -3.89
C SER A 65 -11.95 -17.19 -4.54
N GLN A 66 -12.40 -16.32 -5.45
CA GLN A 66 -11.58 -15.31 -6.15
C GLN A 66 -11.83 -13.90 -5.59
N ARG A 67 -12.34 -13.77 -4.34
CA ARG A 67 -12.51 -12.46 -3.71
C ARG A 67 -11.18 -11.73 -3.61
N SER A 68 -11.22 -10.42 -3.77
CA SER A 68 -10.08 -9.54 -3.52
C SER A 68 -9.92 -9.33 -2.01
N LEU A 69 -8.68 -9.32 -1.54
CA LEU A 69 -8.37 -8.98 -0.16
C LEU A 69 -8.74 -7.51 0.15
N GLY A 70 -9.07 -7.22 1.39
CA GLY A 70 -9.36 -5.89 1.89
C GLY A 70 -8.18 -4.92 1.71
N TRP A 71 -8.49 -3.70 1.30
CA TRP A 71 -7.51 -2.63 1.14
C TRP A 71 -8.17 -1.27 1.29
N ILE A 72 -7.67 -0.45 2.21
CA ILE A 72 -8.17 0.89 2.50
C ILE A 72 -7.00 1.87 2.41
N PRO A 73 -6.87 2.65 1.32
CA PRO A 73 -5.82 3.65 1.21
C PRO A 73 -6.10 4.87 2.09
N ILE A 74 -5.04 5.40 2.67
CA ILE A 74 -5.08 6.57 3.55
C ILE A 74 -4.06 7.59 3.03
N ASN A 75 -4.52 8.82 2.87
CA ASN A 75 -3.67 9.92 2.45
C ASN A 75 -2.93 10.53 3.66
N THR A 76 -1.90 11.31 3.39
CA THR A 76 -1.15 12.07 4.40
C THR A 76 -2.09 12.87 5.29
N GLY A 77 -1.91 12.72 6.61
CA GLY A 77 -2.70 13.40 7.63
C GLY A 77 -4.06 12.78 7.94
N ALA A 78 -4.55 11.79 7.18
CA ALA A 78 -5.81 11.10 7.48
C ALA A 78 -5.66 9.96 8.50
N ALA A 79 -4.43 9.60 8.87
CA ALA A 79 -4.14 8.77 10.04
C ALA A 79 -3.13 9.50 10.93
N SER A 80 -3.23 9.28 12.24
CA SER A 80 -2.35 9.88 13.24
C SER A 80 -2.16 8.94 14.42
N TRP A 81 -1.08 9.10 15.17
CA TRP A 81 -0.92 8.45 16.46
C TRP A 81 -1.60 9.27 17.56
N LYS A 82 -2.49 8.65 18.34
CA LYS A 82 -3.19 9.28 19.47
C LYS A 82 -3.42 8.26 20.58
N ASN A 83 -3.12 8.64 21.82
CA ASN A 83 -3.39 7.81 23.01
C ASN A 83 -2.84 6.37 22.87
N GLY A 84 -1.62 6.22 22.34
CA GLY A 84 -0.98 4.91 22.16
C GLY A 84 -1.60 4.03 21.06
N ARG A 85 -2.39 4.60 20.15
CA ARG A 85 -3.11 3.88 19.09
C ARG A 85 -3.10 4.67 17.78
N VAL A 86 -3.37 3.98 16.68
CA VAL A 86 -3.62 4.64 15.39
C VAL A 86 -5.04 5.17 15.38
N TYR A 87 -5.20 6.47 15.15
CA TYR A 87 -6.48 7.13 14.96
C TYR A 87 -6.73 7.38 13.47
N HIS A 88 -7.86 6.88 12.98
CA HIS A 88 -8.32 7.11 11.60
C HIS A 88 -9.86 7.14 11.57
N ASN A 89 -10.42 8.15 10.88
CA ASN A 89 -11.86 8.27 10.63
C ASN A 89 -12.76 8.15 11.88
N GLY A 90 -12.35 8.72 13.03
CA GLY A 90 -13.12 8.64 14.28
C GLY A 90 -12.87 7.39 15.11
N HIS A 91 -12.06 6.45 14.62
CA HIS A 91 -11.79 5.18 15.28
C HIS A 91 -10.35 5.08 15.75
N TYR A 92 -10.16 4.35 16.87
CA TYR A 92 -8.86 4.00 17.41
C TYR A 92 -8.56 2.53 17.14
N PHE A 93 -7.40 2.26 16.55
CA PHE A 93 -6.91 0.94 16.23
C PHE A 93 -5.70 0.64 17.11
N GLY A 94 -5.86 -0.29 18.05
CA GLY A 94 -4.76 -0.84 18.84
C GLY A 94 -3.92 -1.80 18.00
N MET A 95 -2.61 -1.71 18.12
CA MET A 95 -1.68 -2.61 17.45
C MET A 95 -0.42 -2.82 18.27
N TRP A 96 0.28 -3.91 17.99
CA TRP A 96 1.63 -4.12 18.49
C TRP A 96 2.58 -3.14 17.78
N ASP A 97 3.16 -2.22 18.55
CA ASP A 97 4.08 -1.21 18.04
C ASP A 97 5.50 -1.47 18.55
N SER A 98 6.28 -2.21 17.77
CA SER A 98 7.70 -2.45 18.04
C SER A 98 8.61 -1.31 17.59
N TYR A 99 8.07 -0.33 16.87
CA TYR A 99 8.86 0.73 16.23
C TYR A 99 8.70 2.09 16.91
N GLY A 100 7.78 2.23 17.86
CA GLY A 100 7.49 3.53 18.49
C GLY A 100 6.90 4.51 17.48
N LEU A 101 5.87 4.08 16.75
CA LEU A 101 5.17 4.86 15.71
C LEU A 101 4.76 6.25 16.17
N GLY A 102 4.49 6.44 17.47
CA GLY A 102 4.20 7.75 18.05
C GLY A 102 5.31 8.80 17.92
N GLN A 103 6.54 8.38 17.62
CA GLN A 103 7.69 9.27 17.42
C GLN A 103 7.78 9.83 16.00
N TYR A 104 6.97 9.31 15.07
CA TYR A 104 7.09 9.64 13.66
C TYR A 104 5.87 10.36 13.09
N LYS A 105 6.12 11.24 12.14
CA LYS A 105 5.06 11.88 11.35
C LYS A 105 4.57 10.93 10.27
N PHE A 106 3.30 10.57 10.34
CA PHE A 106 2.66 9.73 9.32
C PHE A 106 2.50 10.48 8.00
N LYS A 107 2.92 9.85 6.91
CA LYS A 107 2.65 10.25 5.53
C LYS A 107 1.46 9.44 5.01
N THR A 108 1.60 8.81 3.86
CA THR A 108 0.58 7.90 3.32
C THR A 108 0.56 6.58 4.08
N ALA A 109 -0.61 5.98 4.18
CA ALA A 109 -0.80 4.70 4.85
C ALA A 109 -1.84 3.83 4.12
N SER A 110 -1.98 2.58 4.54
CA SER A 110 -3.11 1.74 4.15
C SER A 110 -3.41 0.68 5.19
N PHE A 111 -4.69 0.31 5.30
CA PHE A 111 -5.08 -0.95 5.92
C PHE A 111 -5.14 -2.04 4.85
N ASN A 112 -4.58 -3.21 5.15
CA ASN A 112 -4.51 -4.34 4.23
C ASN A 112 -4.95 -5.62 4.95
N GLU A 113 -5.84 -6.38 4.32
CA GLU A 113 -6.24 -7.71 4.78
C GLU A 113 -5.29 -8.76 4.19
N ASP A 114 -4.90 -9.76 4.97
CA ASP A 114 -4.26 -10.98 4.46
C ASP A 114 -5.26 -12.07 4.08
N ALA A 115 -4.79 -13.17 3.51
CA ALA A 115 -5.66 -14.29 3.12
C ALA A 115 -6.37 -15.00 4.30
N ARG A 116 -5.92 -14.74 5.54
CA ARG A 116 -6.51 -15.29 6.78
C ARG A 116 -7.52 -14.33 7.42
N GLY A 117 -7.76 -13.16 6.81
CA GLY A 117 -8.66 -12.14 7.35
C GLY A 117 -8.03 -11.23 8.39
N ARG A 118 -6.71 -11.28 8.61
CA ARG A 118 -6.01 -10.38 9.54
C ARG A 118 -5.72 -9.05 8.86
N TRP A 119 -5.86 -7.98 9.61
CA TRP A 119 -5.65 -6.62 9.12
C TRP A 119 -4.34 -6.02 9.63
N TYR A 120 -3.62 -5.38 8.72
CA TYR A 120 -2.36 -4.73 8.97
C TYR A 120 -2.45 -3.25 8.61
N PHE A 121 -1.87 -2.41 9.46
CA PHE A 121 -1.68 -1.00 9.18
C PHE A 121 -0.26 -0.78 8.65
N ASN A 122 -0.16 -0.37 7.39
CA ASN A 122 1.09 -0.04 6.73
C ASN A 122 1.21 1.47 6.65
N VAL A 123 2.30 2.06 7.13
CA VAL A 123 2.47 3.51 7.16
C VAL A 123 3.86 3.91 6.67
N ALA A 124 3.89 4.84 5.73
CA ALA A 124 5.11 5.56 5.40
C ALA A 124 5.31 6.67 6.44
N VAL A 125 6.51 6.76 6.99
CA VAL A 125 6.88 7.76 7.98
C VAL A 125 8.01 8.64 7.46
N GLU A 126 8.05 9.87 7.95
CA GLU A 126 9.19 10.75 7.75
C GLU A 126 10.23 10.48 8.83
N ILE A 127 11.47 10.22 8.41
CA ILE A 127 12.61 10.08 9.29
C ILE A 127 13.65 11.12 8.90
N GLU A 128 14.31 11.71 9.89
CA GLU A 128 15.46 12.57 9.64
C GLU A 128 16.63 11.70 9.20
N THR A 129 17.13 11.94 7.99
CA THR A 129 18.30 11.27 7.47
C THR A 129 19.54 11.91 8.08
N LYS A 130 20.21 11.20 8.97
CA LYS A 130 21.53 11.62 9.44
C LYS A 130 22.54 11.44 8.31
N PRO A 131 23.39 12.45 8.01
CA PRO A 131 24.45 12.28 7.04
C PRO A 131 25.36 11.13 7.48
N THR A 132 25.80 10.33 6.51
CA THR A 132 26.70 9.23 6.79
C THR A 132 28.11 9.77 7.06
N GLU A 133 28.75 9.28 8.11
CA GLU A 133 30.18 9.49 8.36
C GLU A 133 31.06 8.46 7.62
N ALA A 134 30.44 7.56 6.84
CA ALA A 134 31.15 6.53 6.12
C ALA A 134 32.06 7.16 5.03
N THR A 135 33.31 6.72 5.01
CA THR A 135 34.34 7.16 4.06
C THR A 135 34.40 6.32 2.78
N ALA A 136 33.62 5.23 2.72
CA ALA A 136 33.57 4.31 1.60
C ALA A 136 32.14 3.82 1.36
N SER A 137 31.90 3.32 0.14
CA SER A 137 30.66 2.64 -0.22
C SER A 137 30.97 1.24 -0.74
N VAL A 138 30.08 0.30 -0.43
CA VAL A 138 30.15 -1.07 -0.94
C VAL A 138 28.85 -1.34 -1.67
N GLY A 139 28.95 -1.65 -2.97
CA GLY A 139 27.81 -2.09 -3.76
C GLY A 139 27.45 -3.52 -3.36
N ILE A 140 26.16 -3.79 -3.15
CA ILE A 140 25.66 -5.13 -2.83
C ILE A 140 24.76 -5.58 -3.98
N ASP A 141 25.20 -6.60 -4.71
CA ASP A 141 24.40 -7.26 -5.74
C ASP A 141 23.73 -8.51 -5.14
N LEU A 142 22.41 -8.59 -5.25
CA LEU A 142 21.63 -9.70 -4.72
C LEU A 142 21.46 -10.77 -5.80
N GLY A 143 21.91 -12.00 -5.51
CA GLY A 143 22.01 -13.07 -6.48
C GLY A 143 21.19 -14.32 -6.15
N LEU A 144 21.05 -15.20 -7.16
CA LEU A 144 20.41 -16.51 -6.99
C LEU A 144 21.42 -17.62 -6.65
N LYS A 145 22.68 -17.49 -7.05
CA LYS A 145 23.77 -18.44 -6.75
C LYS A 145 24.38 -18.15 -5.39
N ASP A 146 24.87 -16.92 -5.22
CA ASP A 146 25.29 -16.34 -3.96
C ASP A 146 24.19 -15.38 -3.48
N CYS A 147 23.86 -15.39 -2.19
CA CYS A 147 22.77 -14.56 -1.64
C CYS A 147 23.04 -13.07 -1.85
N ALA A 148 24.29 -12.66 -1.65
CA ALA A 148 24.76 -11.33 -1.94
C ALA A 148 26.25 -11.36 -2.33
N THR A 149 26.64 -10.55 -3.30
CA THR A 149 28.04 -10.30 -3.64
C THR A 149 28.33 -8.82 -3.49
N THR A 150 29.40 -8.50 -2.76
CA THR A 150 29.85 -7.12 -2.57
C THR A 150 30.75 -6.68 -3.71
N SER A 151 30.84 -5.37 -3.96
CA SER A 151 31.80 -4.78 -4.91
C SER A 151 33.26 -5.03 -4.53
N THR A 152 33.52 -5.39 -3.27
CA THR A 152 34.83 -5.84 -2.76
C THR A 152 35.11 -7.33 -2.98
N GLY A 153 34.20 -8.06 -3.65
CA GLY A 153 34.36 -9.48 -3.97
C GLY A 153 33.96 -10.46 -2.86
N GLN A 154 33.59 -9.98 -1.67
CA GLN A 154 33.04 -10.83 -0.62
C GLN A 154 31.68 -11.37 -1.03
N LYS A 155 31.46 -12.66 -0.77
CA LYS A 155 30.23 -13.37 -1.10
C LYS A 155 29.56 -13.85 0.18
N LEU A 156 28.28 -13.55 0.32
CA LEU A 156 27.43 -14.16 1.31
C LEU A 156 26.74 -15.35 0.65
N HIS A 157 27.17 -16.56 1.01
CA HIS A 157 26.47 -17.77 0.62
C HIS A 157 25.15 -17.88 1.40
N GLY A 158 24.08 -18.24 0.71
CA GLY A 158 22.77 -18.46 1.33
C GLY A 158 22.20 -19.82 0.91
N ARG A 159 20.96 -20.08 1.32
CA ARG A 159 20.22 -21.33 1.01
C ARG A 159 20.78 -22.61 1.65
N TRP A 160 21.67 -22.49 2.63
CA TRP A 160 22.14 -23.60 3.47
C TRP A 160 20.98 -24.35 4.15
N TYR A 161 19.86 -23.68 4.45
CA TYR A 161 18.65 -24.37 4.95
C TYR A 161 18.08 -25.42 3.98
N ARG A 162 18.31 -25.33 2.66
CA ARG A 162 17.89 -26.37 1.70
C ARG A 162 18.67 -27.67 1.86
N GLU A 163 19.91 -27.59 2.33
CA GLU A 163 20.75 -28.75 2.60
C GLU A 163 20.33 -29.43 3.91
N LEU A 164 19.73 -28.68 4.83
CA LEU A 164 19.17 -29.16 6.09
C LEU A 164 17.72 -29.65 5.95
N GLU A 165 17.01 -29.30 4.87
CA GLU A 165 15.62 -29.68 4.62
C GLU A 165 15.39 -31.21 4.65
N PRO A 166 16.28 -32.06 4.09
CA PRO A 166 16.15 -33.52 4.21
C PRO A 166 16.33 -34.05 5.64
N GLN A 167 16.96 -33.29 6.55
CA GLN A 167 17.20 -33.70 7.94
C GLN A 167 16.03 -33.34 8.88
N LEU A 168 15.08 -32.57 8.38
CA LEU A 168 13.87 -32.15 9.09
C LEU A 168 12.64 -33.01 8.72
N ALA A 169 12.84 -34.03 7.86
CA ALA A 169 11.81 -34.95 7.37
C ALA A 169 11.77 -36.26 8.18
#